data_AF-A0A914WFD5-F1
#
_entry.id   AF-A0A914WFD5-F1
#
_cell.length_a   1.000
_cell.length_b   1.000
_cell.length_c   1.000
_cell.angle_alpha   90.00
_cell.angle_beta   90.00
_cell.angle_gamma   90.00
#
_symmetry.space_group_name_H-M   'P 1'
#
loop_
_entity.id
_entity.type
_entity.pdbx_description
1 polymer ?
#
loop_
_entity_poly.entity_id
_entity_poly.type
_entity_poly.pdbx_seq_one_letter_code
_entity_poly.pdbx_strand_id
1 'polypeptide(L)'
;MKLRGGSLLKDINDRMVHKVACMNNPSNSSCASLNNLKYYVYSAHDITVDALLATFGDKEEVVGSGLPRYAASIVLELWNTSTGPQVKIQYHPSFNVSYFPITNLTCGCNTTTDYCKLDTFVSPSATITTWFTFTTQIMFSAIVLLFTAVNRHGH
;
A
#
# COMPACT_ATOMS: atom_id res chain seq x y z
N MET A 1 -7.14 -15.70 0.37
CA MET A 1 -5.96 -15.53 -0.52
C MET A 1 -4.97 -14.55 0.10
N LYS A 2 -4.19 -14.95 1.12
CA LYS A 2 -3.27 -14.03 1.84
C LYS A 2 -1.78 -14.24 1.50
N LEU A 3 -1.45 -15.40 0.92
CA LEU A 3 -0.10 -15.77 0.46
C LEU A 3 0.44 -14.89 -0.69
N ARG A 4 -0.44 -14.17 -1.42
CA ARG A 4 -0.01 -13.19 -2.45
C ARG A 4 -0.01 -11.74 -1.96
N GLY A 5 -0.83 -11.41 -0.96
CA GLY A 5 -0.89 -10.06 -0.39
C GLY A 5 0.33 -9.74 0.47
N GLY A 6 0.78 -10.70 1.31
CA GLY A 6 1.90 -10.48 2.22
C GLY A 6 3.25 -10.30 1.53
N SER A 7 3.54 -11.08 0.47
CA SER A 7 4.77 -10.91 -0.32
C SER A 7 4.77 -9.61 -1.11
N LEU A 8 3.61 -9.20 -1.64
CA LEU A 8 3.44 -7.91 -2.30
C LEU A 8 3.61 -6.75 -1.32
N LEU A 9 2.97 -6.81 -0.14
CA LEU A 9 3.14 -5.80 0.90
C LEU A 9 4.59 -5.70 1.35
N LYS A 10 5.28 -6.84 1.51
CA LYS A 10 6.70 -6.87 1.84
C LYS A 10 7.55 -6.20 0.77
N ASP A 11 7.34 -6.50 -0.51
CA ASP A 11 8.06 -5.84 -1.61
C ASP A 11 7.81 -4.32 -1.62
N ILE A 12 6.56 -3.89 -1.38
CA ILE A 12 6.21 -2.47 -1.26
C ILE A 12 6.93 -1.82 -0.06
N ASN A 13 6.95 -2.47 1.11
CA ASN A 13 7.65 -1.99 2.30
C ASN A 13 9.16 -1.88 2.06
N ASP A 14 9.76 -2.92 1.48
CA ASP A 14 11.19 -2.94 1.17
C ASP A 14 11.55 -1.79 0.21
N ARG A 15 10.69 -1.48 -0.78
CA ARG A 15 10.87 -0.33 -1.68
C ARG A 15 10.76 1.02 -0.98
N MET A 16 9.79 1.17 -0.06
CA MET A 16 9.65 2.39 0.73
C MET A 16 10.87 2.65 1.60
N VAL A 17 11.30 1.64 2.35
CA VAL A 17 12.48 1.73 3.22
C VAL A 17 13.73 2.03 2.40
N HIS A 18 13.90 1.36 1.25
CA HIS A 18 15.03 1.61 0.37
C HIS A 18 15.02 3.03 -0.22
N LYS A 19 13.85 3.56 -0.62
CA LYS A 19 13.70 4.95 -1.08
C LYS A 19 14.10 5.94 0.01
N VAL A 20 13.64 5.74 1.25
CA VAL A 20 14.02 6.60 2.39
C VAL A 20 15.52 6.53 2.66
N ALA A 21 16.11 5.33 2.65
CA ALA A 21 17.56 5.16 2.84
C ALA A 21 18.37 5.92 1.77
N CYS A 22 17.94 5.84 0.51
CA CYS A 22 18.56 6.57 -0.60
C CYS A 22 18.36 8.09 -0.50
N MET A 23 17.24 8.56 0.04
CA MET A 23 17.03 9.98 0.30
C MET A 23 17.99 10.53 1.35
N ASN A 24 18.33 9.73 2.36
CA ASN A 24 19.27 10.12 3.41
C ASN A 24 20.75 10.03 2.97
N ASN A 25 21.04 9.26 1.92
CA ASN A 25 22.40 9.12 1.37
C ASN A 25 22.39 9.24 -0.17
N PRO A 26 22.24 10.45 -0.73
CA PRO A 26 22.06 10.66 -2.16
C PRO A 26 23.32 10.37 -2.99
N SER A 27 24.51 10.35 -2.37
CA SER A 27 25.79 10.14 -3.03
C SER A 27 26.09 8.68 -3.35
N ASN A 28 25.23 7.75 -2.92
CA ASN A 28 25.40 6.34 -3.23
C ASN A 28 25.03 6.07 -4.70
N SER A 29 25.98 5.53 -5.46
CA SER A 29 25.80 5.16 -6.87
C SER A 29 24.64 4.18 -7.10
N SER A 30 24.31 3.33 -6.12
CA SER A 30 23.17 2.41 -6.20
C SER A 30 21.81 3.11 -6.14
N CYS A 31 21.77 4.36 -5.66
CA CYS A 31 20.54 5.15 -5.48
C CYS A 31 20.21 6.05 -6.67
N ALA A 32 21.06 6.11 -7.70
CA ALA A 32 20.90 7.02 -8.83
C ALA A 32 19.56 6.80 -9.59
N SER A 33 19.19 5.55 -9.81
CA SER A 33 17.92 5.18 -10.46
C SER A 33 16.71 5.40 -9.55
N LEU A 34 16.86 5.14 -8.25
CA LEU A 34 15.78 5.29 -7.28
C LEU A 34 15.47 6.74 -6.96
N ASN A 35 16.45 7.64 -6.95
CA ASN A 35 16.24 9.05 -6.63
C ASN A 35 15.26 9.72 -7.59
N ASN A 36 15.37 9.41 -8.89
CA ASN A 36 14.51 9.96 -9.93
C ASN A 36 13.16 9.25 -10.06
N LEU A 37 13.00 8.07 -9.46
CA LEU A 37 11.77 7.31 -9.57
C LEU A 37 10.62 7.94 -8.76
N LYS A 38 9.50 8.18 -9.46
CA LYS A 38 8.30 8.86 -8.95
C LYS A 38 7.13 7.95 -8.61
N TYR A 39 7.08 6.73 -9.14
CA TYR A 39 6.04 5.78 -8.79
C TYR A 39 6.43 4.36 -9.21
N TYR A 40 5.86 3.37 -8.55
CA TYR A 40 5.85 1.98 -9.00
C TYR A 40 4.42 1.62 -9.42
N VAL A 41 4.26 0.77 -10.41
CA VAL A 41 2.93 0.32 -10.83
C VAL A 41 2.92 -1.19 -10.92
N TYR A 42 1.94 -1.82 -10.28
CA TYR A 42 1.75 -3.26 -10.38
C TYR A 42 0.42 -3.53 -11.08
N SER A 43 0.47 -4.25 -12.19
CA SER A 43 -0.74 -4.84 -12.75
C SER A 43 -1.08 -6.09 -11.95
N ALA A 44 -2.27 -6.12 -11.36
CA ALA A 44 -2.79 -7.13 -10.48
C ALA A 44 -4.20 -7.54 -10.92
N HIS A 45 -4.78 -8.56 -10.28
CA HIS A 45 -6.18 -8.95 -10.45
C HIS A 45 -6.98 -8.52 -9.22
N ASP A 46 -8.31 -8.51 -9.32
CA ASP A 46 -9.25 -8.16 -8.24
C ASP A 46 -8.91 -8.91 -6.96
N ILE A 47 -8.56 -10.19 -7.12
CA ILE A 47 -8.21 -11.10 -6.03
C ILE A 47 -6.85 -10.76 -5.37
N THR A 48 -5.94 -10.11 -6.09
CA THR A 48 -4.67 -9.61 -5.54
C THR A 48 -4.90 -8.30 -4.79
N VAL A 49 -5.79 -7.44 -5.27
CA VAL A 49 -6.22 -6.24 -4.53
C VAL A 49 -6.94 -6.64 -3.25
N ASP A 50 -7.85 -7.60 -3.33
CA ASP A 50 -8.54 -8.19 -2.18
C ASP A 50 -7.54 -8.76 -1.16
N ALA A 51 -6.55 -9.51 -1.66
CA ALA A 51 -5.47 -10.06 -0.85
C ALA A 51 -4.65 -8.98 -0.13
N LEU A 52 -4.34 -7.88 -0.84
CA LEU A 52 -3.58 -6.76 -0.29
C LEU A 52 -4.41 -5.99 0.76
N LEU A 53 -5.69 -5.72 0.51
CA LEU A 53 -6.58 -5.10 1.50
C LEU A 53 -6.68 -5.94 2.78
N ALA A 54 -6.77 -7.27 2.63
CA ALA A 54 -6.78 -8.20 3.76
C ALA A 54 -5.48 -8.20 4.59
N THR A 55 -4.39 -7.58 4.10
CA THR A 55 -3.17 -7.39 4.89
C THR A 55 -3.18 -6.14 5.76
N PHE A 56 -3.98 -5.12 5.42
CA PHE A 56 -4.05 -3.89 6.21
C PHE A 56 -4.84 -4.08 7.50
N GLY A 57 -5.83 -4.97 7.51
CA GLY A 57 -6.55 -5.33 8.73
C GLY A 57 -8.00 -5.61 8.43
N ASP A 58 -8.80 -4.56 8.31
CA ASP A 58 -10.24 -4.67 8.15
C ASP A 58 -10.69 -4.50 6.69
N LYS A 59 -10.72 -5.62 5.96
CA LYS A 59 -11.20 -5.64 4.57
C LYS A 59 -12.70 -5.36 4.49
N GLU A 60 -13.47 -5.82 5.47
CA GLU A 60 -14.93 -5.69 5.46
C GLU A 60 -15.35 -4.23 5.59
N GLU A 61 -14.60 -3.42 6.33
CA GLU A 61 -14.82 -1.98 6.39
C GLU A 61 -14.51 -1.25 5.06
N VAL A 62 -13.61 -1.80 4.22
CA VAL A 62 -13.24 -1.20 2.93
C VAL A 62 -14.15 -1.61 1.77
N VAL A 63 -14.45 -2.91 1.65
CA VAL A 63 -15.12 -3.51 0.46
C VAL A 63 -16.44 -4.19 0.82
N GLY A 64 -16.77 -4.32 2.11
CA GLY A 64 -17.88 -5.14 2.58
C GLY A 64 -17.60 -6.63 2.41
N SER A 65 -18.67 -7.43 2.25
CA SER A 65 -18.59 -8.88 2.06
C SER A 65 -18.20 -9.32 0.63
N GLY A 66 -17.86 -8.37 -0.25
CA GLY A 66 -17.58 -8.61 -1.68
C GLY A 66 -16.10 -8.62 -2.05
N LEU A 67 -15.85 -8.82 -3.35
CA LEU A 67 -14.56 -8.54 -3.98
C LEU A 67 -14.52 -7.09 -4.49
N PRO A 68 -13.33 -6.48 -4.63
CA PRO A 68 -13.16 -5.20 -5.30
C PRO A 68 -13.82 -5.23 -6.69
N ARG A 69 -14.47 -4.12 -7.07
CA ARG A 69 -15.12 -4.03 -8.39
C ARG A 69 -14.07 -3.82 -9.49
N TYR A 70 -14.51 -3.95 -10.73
CA TYR A 70 -13.67 -3.69 -11.89
C TYR A 70 -13.01 -2.31 -11.79
N ALA A 71 -11.71 -2.27 -12.13
CA ALA A 71 -10.84 -1.10 -12.04
C ALA A 71 -10.60 -0.57 -10.62
N ALA A 72 -10.86 -1.37 -9.57
CA ALA A 72 -10.44 -1.01 -8.22
C ALA A 72 -8.91 -0.88 -8.13
N SER A 73 -8.40 0.08 -7.39
CA SER A 73 -6.97 0.26 -7.18
C SER A 73 -6.66 0.72 -5.76
N ILE A 74 -5.45 0.42 -5.30
CA ILE A 74 -4.92 0.90 -4.02
C ILE A 74 -3.69 1.73 -4.34
N VAL A 75 -3.59 2.88 -3.70
CA VAL A 75 -2.46 3.78 -3.78
C VAL A 75 -1.83 3.90 -2.41
N LEU A 76 -0.55 3.55 -2.32
CA LEU A 76 0.27 3.80 -1.14
C LEU A 76 1.23 4.93 -1.47
N GLU A 77 1.09 6.02 -0.73
CA GLU A 77 1.89 7.23 -0.89
C GLU A 77 2.90 7.31 0.25
N LEU A 78 4.18 7.39 -0.10
CA LEU A 78 5.21 7.75 0.86
C LEU A 78 5.31 9.28 0.91
N TRP A 79 5.29 9.88 2.09
CA TRP A 79 5.36 11.32 2.32
C TRP A 79 6.56 11.64 3.21
N ASN A 80 7.31 12.69 2.89
CA ASN A 80 8.38 13.18 3.75
C ASN A 80 7.93 14.44 4.47
N THR A 81 7.54 14.31 5.74
CA THR A 81 7.01 15.40 6.56
C THR A 81 8.08 15.94 7.52
N SER A 82 7.80 17.05 8.20
CA SER A 82 8.66 17.57 9.28
C SER A 82 8.85 16.58 10.44
N THR A 83 7.89 15.68 10.64
CA THR A 83 7.94 14.63 11.67
C THR A 83 8.58 13.33 11.19
N GLY A 84 9.05 13.29 9.94
CA GLY A 84 9.68 12.14 9.31
C GLY A 84 8.83 11.49 8.20
N PRO A 85 9.28 10.32 7.69
CA PRO A 85 8.59 9.57 6.64
C PRO A 85 7.25 9.01 7.13
N GLN A 86 6.19 9.29 6.37
CA GLN A 86 4.83 8.85 6.63
C GLN A 86 4.23 8.16 5.40
N VAL A 87 3.22 7.33 5.59
CA VAL A 87 2.52 6.57 4.56
C VAL A 87 1.05 6.97 4.60
N LYS A 88 0.48 7.26 3.43
CA LYS A 88 -0.95 7.45 3.23
C LYS A 88 -1.47 6.37 2.30
N ILE A 89 -2.55 5.68 2.67
CA ILE A 89 -3.14 4.61 1.88
C ILE A 89 -4.50 5.09 1.39
N GLN A 90 -4.71 5.01 0.08
CA GLN A 90 -5.95 5.40 -0.56
C GLN A 90 -6.50 4.22 -1.37
N TYR A 91 -7.81 4.06 -1.36
CA TYR A 91 -8.51 3.06 -2.12
C TYR A 91 -9.47 3.72 -3.11
N HIS A 92 -9.51 3.18 -4.32
CA HIS A 92 -10.43 3.54 -5.38
C HIS A 92 -11.24 2.29 -5.71
N PRO A 93 -12.55 2.28 -5.47
CA PRO A 93 -13.34 1.04 -5.58
C PRO A 93 -13.80 0.73 -7.00
N SER A 94 -13.92 1.72 -7.89
CA SER A 94 -14.31 1.55 -9.29
C SER A 94 -14.12 2.84 -10.09
N PHE A 95 -14.06 2.73 -11.42
CA PHE A 95 -13.78 3.82 -12.37
C PHE A 95 -14.61 5.12 -12.21
N ASN A 96 -15.74 5.07 -11.53
CA ASN A 96 -16.68 6.18 -11.32
C ASN A 96 -16.69 6.74 -9.88
N VAL A 97 -15.86 6.21 -8.99
CA VAL A 97 -15.78 6.64 -7.58
C VAL A 97 -14.43 7.28 -7.31
N SER A 98 -14.36 8.32 -6.50
CA SER A 98 -13.07 8.95 -6.17
C SER A 98 -12.24 8.11 -5.20
N TYR A 99 -10.94 8.37 -5.12
CA TYR A 99 -10.07 7.80 -4.10
C TYR A 99 -10.49 8.29 -2.72
N PHE A 100 -10.42 7.42 -1.71
CA PHE A 100 -10.63 7.78 -0.31
C PHE A 100 -9.55 7.13 0.59
N PRO A 101 -9.16 7.79 1.70
CA PRO A 101 -8.15 7.27 2.60
C PRO A 101 -8.67 6.04 3.36
N ILE A 102 -7.82 5.02 3.46
CA ILE A 102 -8.03 3.81 4.27
C ILE A 102 -6.88 3.61 5.27
N THR A 103 -6.05 4.63 5.49
CA THR A 103 -4.88 4.57 6.39
C THR A 103 -5.28 4.20 7.81
N ASN A 104 -6.44 4.69 8.28
CA ASN A 104 -7.01 4.42 9.61
C ASN A 104 -7.37 2.94 9.82
N LEU A 105 -7.59 2.19 8.74
CA LEU A 105 -7.96 0.77 8.77
C LEU A 105 -6.74 -0.15 8.86
N THR A 106 -5.55 0.45 8.80
CA THR A 106 -4.30 -0.29 8.89
C THR A 106 -3.94 -0.56 10.33
N CYS A 107 -3.71 -1.82 10.67
CA CYS A 107 -3.33 -2.23 12.02
C CYS A 107 -2.05 -1.50 12.48
N GLY A 108 -2.12 -0.90 13.67
CA GLY A 108 -1.01 -0.14 14.26
C GLY A 108 -0.95 1.34 13.84
N CYS A 109 -1.70 1.75 12.81
CA CYS A 109 -1.80 3.15 12.43
C CYS A 109 -2.85 3.90 13.28
N ASN A 110 -2.68 5.21 13.45
CA ASN A 110 -3.62 6.04 14.21
C ASN A 110 -4.93 6.22 13.42
N THR A 111 -6.07 6.10 14.09
CA THR A 111 -7.41 6.24 13.50
C THR A 111 -7.82 7.69 13.23
N THR A 112 -7.09 8.66 13.78
CA THR A 112 -7.44 10.09 13.71
C THR A 112 -6.74 10.87 12.61
N THR A 113 -5.76 10.26 11.92
CA THR A 113 -4.96 10.93 10.89
C THR A 113 -4.90 10.12 9.61
N ASP A 114 -4.93 10.79 8.46
CA ASP A 114 -4.76 10.18 7.12
C ASP A 114 -3.36 9.60 6.87
N TYR A 115 -2.44 9.79 7.81
CA TYR A 115 -1.04 9.41 7.71
C TYR A 115 -0.66 8.41 8.79
N CYS A 116 0.19 7.46 8.43
CA CYS A 116 0.79 6.49 9.32
C CYS A 116 2.31 6.63 9.28
N LYS A 117 3.01 6.57 10.41
CA LYS A 117 4.47 6.61 10.39
C LYS A 117 5.03 5.37 9.69
N LEU A 118 6.07 5.54 8.88
CA LEU A 118 6.64 4.43 8.10
C LEU A 118 7.18 3.30 9.01
N ASP A 119 7.81 3.64 10.13
CA ASP A 119 8.31 2.68 11.12
C ASP A 119 7.21 1.77 11.68
N THR A 120 6.04 2.35 11.92
CA THR A 120 4.86 1.71 12.46
C THR A 120 4.21 0.84 11.39
N PHE A 121 4.12 1.34 10.15
CA PHE A 121 3.57 0.61 9.01
C PHE A 121 4.40 -0.62 8.61
N VAL A 122 5.74 -0.52 8.66
CA VAL A 122 6.65 -1.63 8.32
C VAL A 122 6.80 -2.62 9.48
N SER A 123 6.36 -2.26 10.69
CA SER A 123 6.51 -3.12 11.86
C SER A 123 5.79 -4.47 11.69
N PRO A 124 6.36 -5.59 12.21
CA PRO A 124 5.72 -6.90 12.15
C PRO A 124 4.33 -6.94 12.78
N SER A 125 4.07 -6.06 13.76
CA SER A 125 2.78 -5.85 14.41
C SER A 125 1.67 -5.36 13.46
N ALA A 126 2.02 -4.65 12.38
CA ALA A 126 1.08 -4.26 11.33
C ALA A 126 0.79 -5.38 10.32
N THR A 127 1.63 -6.42 10.27
CA THR A 127 1.48 -7.54 9.35
C THR A 127 0.74 -8.69 10.05
N ILE A 128 -0.58 -8.58 10.16
CA ILE A 128 -1.42 -9.59 10.81
C ILE A 128 -1.28 -10.94 10.09
N THR A 129 -0.48 -11.82 10.70
CA THR A 129 -0.37 -13.25 10.37
C THR A 129 -1.49 -14.00 11.08
N THR A 130 -2.74 -13.79 10.66
CA THR A 130 -3.86 -14.61 11.13
C THR A 130 -4.05 -15.79 10.19
N TRP A 131 -3.79 -16.97 10.75
CA TRP A 131 -3.99 -18.30 10.17
C TRP A 131 -5.48 -18.54 9.91
N PHE A 132 -5.99 -18.38 8.68
CA PHE A 132 -7.31 -18.92 8.30
C PHE A 132 -7.38 -19.25 6.80
N THR A 133 -8.22 -20.23 6.49
CA THR A 133 -8.13 -21.28 5.47
C THR A 133 -8.41 -20.86 4.02
N PHE A 134 -7.86 -21.67 3.11
CA PHE A 134 -7.96 -21.61 1.65
C PHE A 134 -9.38 -21.89 1.12
N THR A 135 -9.83 -21.08 0.15
CA THR A 135 -10.64 -21.56 -0.97
C THR A 135 -10.20 -20.87 -2.27
N THR A 136 -9.96 -21.70 -3.28
CA THR A 136 -9.53 -21.37 -4.64
C THR A 136 -10.70 -20.93 -5.49
N GLN A 137 -10.57 -19.84 -6.26
CA GLN A 137 -11.13 -19.78 -7.62
C GLN A 137 -10.46 -18.72 -8.50
N ILE A 138 -10.31 -19.11 -9.76
CA ILE A 138 -9.69 -18.41 -10.89
C ILE A 138 -10.76 -17.55 -11.56
N MET A 139 -10.42 -16.35 -12.07
CA MET A 139 -10.82 -15.78 -13.38
C MET A 139 -10.47 -14.28 -13.49
N PHE A 140 -10.39 -13.80 -14.73
CA PHE A 140 -9.69 -12.62 -15.26
C PHE A 140 -10.26 -11.23 -14.89
N SER A 141 -9.37 -10.26 -14.61
CA SER A 141 -9.38 -8.88 -15.16
C SER A 141 -8.23 -8.02 -14.62
N ALA A 142 -7.65 -7.18 -15.48
CA ALA A 142 -6.48 -6.36 -15.18
C ALA A 142 -6.83 -5.16 -14.28
N ILE A 143 -6.06 -4.99 -13.22
CA ILE A 143 -6.14 -3.89 -12.26
C ILE A 143 -4.74 -3.28 -12.09
N VAL A 144 -4.65 -1.97 -11.95
CA VAL A 144 -3.40 -1.23 -11.82
C VAL A 144 -3.27 -0.71 -10.38
N LEU A 145 -2.34 -1.23 -9.60
CA LEU A 145 -1.91 -0.67 -8.33
C LEU A 145 -0.89 0.45 -8.62
N LEU A 146 -1.24 1.70 -8.36
CA LEU A 146 -0.32 2.83 -8.48
C LEU A 146 0.33 3.09 -7.12
N PHE A 147 1.63 3.05 -7.03
CA PHE A 147 2.40 3.46 -5.85
C PHE A 147 2.96 4.86 -6.11
N THR A 148 2.40 5.92 -5.55
CA THR A 148 2.93 7.29 -5.76
C THR A 148 4.10 7.55 -4.81
N ALA A 149 5.25 7.92 -5.36
CA ALA A 149 6.44 8.23 -4.59
C ALA A 149 6.38 9.66 -4.04
N VAL A 150 6.88 9.80 -2.81
CA VAL A 150 7.38 11.01 -2.13
C VAL A 150 6.95 12.32 -2.77
N ASN A 151 5.72 12.72 -2.46
CA ASN A 151 5.33 14.11 -2.60
C ASN A 151 6.14 14.93 -1.59
N ARG A 152 7.09 15.73 -2.11
CA ARG A 152 7.72 16.82 -1.37
C ARG A 152 6.79 18.03 -1.47
N HIS A 153 6.22 18.45 -0.34
CA HIS A 153 5.48 19.69 -0.14
C HIS A 153 4.32 19.98 -1.12
N GLY A 154 3.09 19.71 -0.68
CA GLY A 154 1.97 20.59 -1.00
C GLY A 154 2.03 21.78 -0.05
N HIS A 155 2.19 22.97 -0.63
CA HIS A 155 2.08 24.25 0.07
C HIS A 155 0.62 24.57 0.37
#